data_AF-A0A967ICK2-F1
#
_entry.id   AF-A0A967ICK2-F1
#
_cell.length_a   1.000
_cell.length_b   1.000
_cell.length_c   1.000
_cell.angle_alpha   90.00
_cell.angle_beta   90.00
_cell.angle_gamma   90.00
#
_symmetry.space_group_name_H-M   'P 1'
#
loop_
_entity.id
_entity.type
_entity.pdbx_description
1 polymer ?
#
loop_
_entity_poly.entity_id
_entity_poly.type
_entity_poly.pdbx_seq_one_letter_code
_entity_poly.pdbx_strand_id
1 'polypeptide(L)' 'WNDDQVMLSGYSDSSSELIGLLEQSDLLEEVRFSSPLTVDQRIGLERFNLSAKLQGNDES' A
#
# COMPACT_ATOMS: atom_id res chain seq x y z
N TRP A 1 -17.25 4.25 5.65
CA TRP A 1 -16.09 4.65 4.85
C TRP A 1 -15.39 5.72 5.68
N ASN A 2 -14.11 5.52 6.00
CA ASN A 2 -13.31 6.52 6.68
C ASN A 2 -12.66 7.35 5.57
N ASP A 3 -12.91 8.65 5.53
CA ASP A 3 -12.48 9.51 4.42
C ASP A 3 -10.94 9.56 4.28
N ASP A 4 -10.22 9.26 5.37
CA ASP A 4 -8.76 9.31 5.40
C ASP A 4 -8.07 7.98 5.06
N GLN A 5 -8.81 6.94 4.68
CA GLN A 5 -8.22 5.64 4.38
C GLN A 5 -8.11 5.38 2.87
N VAL A 6 -6.91 5.07 2.41
CA VAL A 6 -6.64 4.71 1.01
C VAL A 6 -6.37 3.21 0.89
N MET A 7 -7.08 2.57 -0.05
CA MET A 7 -6.83 1.19 -0.47
C MET A 7 -6.05 1.20 -1.78
N LEU A 8 -4.94 0.46 -1.84
CA LEU A 8 -4.18 0.25 -3.07
C LEU A 8 -4.12 -1.24 -3.36
N SER A 9 -4.38 -1.61 -4.61
CA SER A 9 -4.23 -3.00 -5.07
C SER A 9 -3.57 -3.01 -6.43
N GLY A 10 -2.78 -4.05 -6.69
CA GLY A 10 -2.00 -4.12 -7.92
C GLY A 10 -1.05 -5.31 -7.93
N TYR A 11 -0.07 -5.22 -8.83
CA TYR A 11 0.99 -6.20 -8.98
C TYR A 11 2.35 -5.50 -8.93
N SER A 12 3.33 -6.15 -8.32
CA SER A 12 4.72 -5.68 -8.26
C SER A 12 5.69 -6.85 -8.48
N ASP A 13 6.88 -6.56 -9.00
CA ASP A 13 8.00 -7.51 -8.97
C ASP A 13 8.48 -7.77 -7.53
N SER A 14 8.38 -6.75 -6.66
CA SER A 14 8.72 -6.82 -5.24
C SER A 14 7.77 -5.92 -4.44
N SER A 15 6.77 -6.52 -3.80
CA SER A 15 5.78 -5.78 -3.01
C SER A 15 6.36 -5.31 -1.67
N SER A 16 7.38 -6.01 -1.15
CA SER A 16 8.12 -5.63 0.06
C SER A 16 8.96 -4.36 -0.17
N GLU A 17 9.53 -4.16 -1.36
CA GLU A 17 10.19 -2.90 -1.71
C GLU A 17 9.17 -1.78 -1.91
N LEU A 18 8.05 -2.07 -2.60
CA LEU A 18 6.97 -1.11 -2.80
C LEU A 18 6.43 -0.57 -1.48
N ILE A 19 6.11 -1.43 -0.51
CA ILE A 19 5.59 -0.98 0.79
C ILE A 19 6.61 -0.11 1.52
N GLY A 20 7.91 -0.46 1.46
CA GLY A 20 8.97 0.37 2.04
C GLY A 20 9.07 1.76 1.42
N LEU A 21 8.81 1.90 0.11
CA LEU A 21 8.74 3.21 -0.55
C LEU A 21 7.51 4.01 -0.10
N LEU A 22 6.36 3.35 0.07
CA LEU A 22 5.13 3.99 0.52
C LEU A 22 5.22 4.44 1.99
N GLU A 23 5.90 3.68 2.84
CA GLU A 23 6.17 4.02 4.25
C GLU A 23 7.08 5.25 4.41
N GLN A 24 7.84 5.61 3.38
CA GLN A 24 8.70 6.81 3.36
C GLN A 24 7.97 8.07 2.85
N SER A 25 6.70 7.94 2.44
CA SER A 25 5.92 9.05 1.92
C SER A 25 5.44 9.98 3.04
N ASP A 26 5.68 11.28 2.90
CA ASP A 26 5.12 12.30 3.81
C ASP A 26 3.57 12.42 3.73
N LEU A 27 2.96 11.75 2.75
CA LEU A 27 1.51 11.78 2.53
C LEU A 27 0.77 10.61 3.16
N LEU A 28 1.48 9.57 3.61
CA LEU A 28 0.87 8.31 4.03
C LEU A 28 1.39 7.88 5.39
N GLU A 29 0.48 7.39 6.23
CA GLU A 29 0.82 6.73 7.49
C GLU A 29 0.12 5.37 7.59
N GLU A 30 0.57 4.54 8.54
CA GLU A 30 0.02 3.21 8.79
C GLU A 30 -0.09 2.29 7.54
N VAL A 31 0.86 2.39 6.62
CA VAL A 31 0.91 1.55 5.42
C VAL A 31 1.09 0.09 5.83
N ARG A 32 0.22 -0.80 5.33
CA ARG A 32 0.24 -2.23 5.66
C ARG A 32 -0.44 -3.08 4.59
N PHE A 33 -0.01 -4.33 4.45
CA PHE A 33 -0.75 -5.32 3.65
C PHE A 33 -2.10 -5.63 4.31
N SER A 34 -3.18 -5.53 3.54
CA SER A 34 -4.54 -5.89 3.97
C SER A 34 -4.88 -7.36 3.69
N SER A 35 -4.04 -8.05 2.92
CA SER A 35 -4.11 -9.49 2.64
C SER A 35 -2.71 -10.08 2.47
N PRO A 36 -2.52 -11.41 2.63
CA PRO A 36 -1.27 -12.06 2.26
C PRO A 36 -0.87 -11.75 0.82
N LEU A 37 0.44 -11.64 0.58
CA LEU A 37 1.00 -11.57 -0.77
C LEU A 37 0.77 -12.91 -1.48
N THR A 38 0.36 -12.84 -2.74
CA THR A 38 0.16 -14.02 -3.59
C THR A 38 0.83 -13.81 -4.92
N VAL A 39 1.51 -14.82 -5.45
CA VAL A 39 2.12 -14.73 -6.78
C VAL A 39 1.07 -15.10 -7.83
N ASP A 40 0.83 -14.19 -8.78
CA ASP A 40 0.00 -14.48 -9.95
C ASP A 40 0.85 -15.21 -11.00
N GLN A 41 0.66 -16.52 -11.06
CA GLN A 41 1.42 -17.43 -11.94
C GLN A 41 1.30 -17.09 -13.43
N ARG A 42 0.29 -16.34 -13.86
CA ARG A 42 0.10 -16.00 -15.29
C ARG A 42 1.05 -14.92 -15.76
N ILE A 43 1.43 -14.01 -14.86
CA ILE A 43 2.26 -12.84 -15.16
C ILE A 43 3.58 -12.85 -14.37
N GLY A 44 3.72 -13.75 -13.40
CA GLY A 44 4.93 -13.91 -12.59
C GLY A 44 5.14 -12.81 -11.53
N LEU A 45 4.12 -11.99 -11.27
CA LEU A 45 4.19 -10.86 -10.35
C LEU A 45 3.47 -11.15 -9.03
N GLU A 46 3.88 -10.47 -7.98
CA GLU A 46 3.20 -10.49 -6.69
C GLU A 46 1.94 -9.61 -6.75
N ARG A 47 0.79 -10.20 -6.49
CA ARG A 47 -0.46 -9.49 -6.25
C ARG A 47 -0.50 -9.01 -4.79
N PHE A 48 -0.69 -7.71 -4.62
CA PHE A 48 -0.81 -7.07 -3.31
C PHE A 48 -2.18 -6.40 -3.13
N ASN A 49 -2.59 -6.31 -1.86
CA ASN A 49 -3.58 -5.35 -1.39
C ASN A 49 -2.98 -4.65 -0.18
N LEU A 50 -2.98 -3.33 -0.21
CA LEU A 50 -2.42 -2.45 0.80
C LEU A 50 -3.51 -1.52 1.33
N SER A 51 -3.36 -1.16 2.60
CA SER A 51 -4.10 -0.07 3.21
C SER A 51 -3.13 0.93 3.80
N ALA A 52 -3.45 2.22 3.65
CA ALA A 52 -2.77 3.33 4.31
C ALA A 52 -3.81 4.34 4.80
N LYS A 53 -3.39 5.22 5.69
CA LYS A 53 -4.11 6.46 5.99
C LYS A 53 -3.41 7.62 5.30
N LEU A 54 -4.17 8.62 4.90
CA LEU A 54 -3.62 9.91 4.50
C LEU A 54 -3.07 10.59 5.75
N GLN A 55 -1.85 11.12 5.65
CA GLN A 55 -1.35 12.04 6.65
C GLN A 55 -2.31 13.22 6.68
N GLY A 56 -2.96 13.45 7.83
CA GLY A 56 -3.82 14.61 8.00
C GLY A 56 -3.00 15.86 7.73
N ASN A 57 -3.41 16.68 6.76
CA ASN A 57 -2.87 18.03 6.65
C ASN A 57 -3.25 18.75 7.94
N ASP A 58 -2.31 18.89 8.86
CA ASP A 58 -2.39 19.92 9.89
C ASP A 58 -2.35 21.27 9.15
N GLU A 59 -3.51 21.77 8.74
CA GLU A 59 -3.72 23.20 8.54
C GLU A 59 -3.66 23.86 9.93
N SER A 60 -2.45 24.02 10.45
CA SER A 60 -2.15 24.87 11.63
C SER A 60 -2.09 26.34 11.25
#